data_AF-A0A177JPE7-F1
#
_entry.id   AF-A0A177JPE7-F1
#
_cell.length_a   1.000
_cell.length_b   1.000
_cell.length_c   1.000
_cell.angle_alpha   90.00
_cell.angle_beta   90.00
_cell.angle_gamma   90.00
#
_symmetry.space_group_name_H-M   'P 1'
#
loop_
_entity.id
_entity.type
_entity.pdbx_description
1 polymer ?
#
loop_
_entity_poly.entity_id
_entity_poly.type
_entity_poly.pdbx_seq_one_letter_code
_entity_poly.pdbx_strand_id
1 'polypeptide(L)'
;MARNKTPPPPTQAQVDKHWKAQEKSVFQPPYTRDPGLTIANTPGEVSRIVDAARDGEIVPAFKLRNGEQLIEDPVARTSELIVKAHKGMPKEDFAKLIASPLDQQIYHAHYGHMSDFQRCQVWARIEKQTFEKQQAALAEAHRIHQREQKKTDQLLKSRSMQERMLKAAAITGKVIDGE
;
A
#
# COMPACT_ATOMS: atom_id res chain seq x y z
N MET A 1 -25.69 -14.68 37.39
CA MET A 1 -24.49 -13.80 37.47
C MET A 1 -23.38 -14.40 36.63
N ALA A 2 -23.12 -13.85 35.43
CA ALA A 2 -22.05 -14.33 34.55
C ALA A 2 -20.71 -13.84 35.11
N ARG A 3 -19.81 -14.78 35.44
CA ARG A 3 -18.44 -14.45 35.86
C ARG A 3 -17.70 -13.89 34.65
N ASN A 4 -17.47 -12.58 34.62
CA ASN A 4 -16.48 -11.95 33.75
C ASN A 4 -15.11 -12.51 34.09
N LYS A 5 -14.73 -13.62 33.44
CA LYS A 5 -13.37 -14.13 33.46
C LYS A 5 -12.61 -13.41 32.37
N THR A 6 -11.92 -12.34 32.73
CA THR A 6 -10.87 -11.77 31.89
C THR A 6 -9.91 -12.91 31.55
N PRO A 7 -9.63 -13.19 30.27
CA PRO A 7 -8.72 -14.26 29.91
C PRO A 7 -7.36 -14.00 30.58
N PRO A 8 -6.67 -15.05 31.06
CA PRO A 8 -5.36 -14.90 31.67
C PRO A 8 -4.41 -14.21 30.68
N PRO A 9 -3.47 -13.39 31.18
CA PRO A 9 -2.51 -12.71 30.33
C PRO A 9 -1.72 -13.74 29.50
N PRO A 10 -1.42 -13.43 28.23
CA PRO A 10 -0.71 -14.35 27.36
C PRO A 10 0.65 -14.69 27.95
N THR A 11 1.03 -15.96 27.89
CA THR A 11 2.33 -16.40 28.38
C THR A 11 3.46 -15.85 27.51
N GLN A 12 4.67 -15.74 28.05
CA GLN A 12 5.82 -15.24 27.28
C GLN A 12 6.05 -16.02 25.98
N ALA A 13 5.84 -17.34 25.99
CA ALA A 13 5.92 -18.16 24.79
C ALA A 13 4.83 -17.83 23.74
N GLN A 14 3.63 -17.41 24.16
CA GLN A 14 2.59 -16.94 23.26
C GLN A 14 2.90 -15.55 22.71
N VAL A 15 3.45 -14.66 23.54
CA VAL A 15 3.95 -13.35 23.12
C VAL A 15 5.08 -13.50 22.10
N ASP A 16 6.08 -14.35 22.38
CA ASP A 16 7.21 -14.60 21.50
C ASP A 16 6.79 -15.28 20.19
N LYS A 17 5.80 -16.19 20.24
CA LYS A 17 5.22 -16.81 19.05
C LYS A 17 4.46 -15.77 18.21
N HIS A 18 3.71 -14.89 18.86
CA HIS A 18 2.98 -13.81 18.19
C HIS A 18 3.94 -12.77 17.59
N TRP A 19 5.03 -12.46 18.28
CA TRP A 19 6.09 -11.57 17.82
C TRP A 19 6.86 -12.19 16.65
N LYS A 20 7.30 -13.45 16.74
CA LYS A 20 7.96 -14.17 15.63
C LYS A 20 7.06 -14.33 14.41
N ALA A 21 5.75 -14.48 14.61
CA ALA A 21 4.78 -14.50 13.52
C ALA A 21 4.66 -13.12 12.83
N GLN A 22 4.76 -12.03 13.60
CA GLN A 22 4.81 -10.68 13.05
C GLN A 22 6.18 -10.33 12.44
N GLU A 23 7.30 -10.82 12.98
CA GLU A 23 8.64 -10.55 12.46
C GLU A 23 8.81 -11.03 11.01
N LYS A 24 8.23 -12.18 10.66
CA LYS A 24 8.19 -12.66 9.26
C LYS A 24 7.41 -11.76 8.32
N SER A 25 6.42 -11.02 8.83
CA SER A 25 5.56 -10.14 8.03
C SER A 25 6.06 -8.69 7.98
N VAL A 26 6.80 -8.23 8.99
CA VAL A 26 7.21 -6.83 9.15
C VAL A 26 8.65 -6.59 8.68
N PHE A 27 9.53 -7.60 8.75
CA PHE A 27 10.96 -7.46 8.42
C PHE A 27 11.41 -8.25 7.19
N GLN A 28 10.50 -8.86 6.43
CA GLN A 28 10.88 -9.43 5.13
C GLN A 28 10.99 -8.33 4.08
N PRO A 29 12.11 -8.25 3.33
CA PRO A 29 12.16 -7.45 2.12
C PRO A 29 11.05 -7.97 1.18
N PRO A 30 10.31 -7.07 0.51
CA PRO A 30 9.22 -7.48 -0.36
C PRO A 30 9.77 -8.50 -1.37
N TYR A 31 9.20 -9.70 -1.37
CA TYR A 31 9.52 -10.68 -2.41
C TYR A 31 9.17 -10.06 -3.77
N THR A 32 9.93 -10.42 -4.80
CA THR A 32 9.65 -10.02 -6.20
C THR A 32 8.22 -10.40 -6.65
N ARG A 33 7.54 -11.27 -5.90
CA ARG A 33 6.15 -11.70 -6.07
C ARG A 33 5.40 -11.72 -4.73
N ASP A 34 5.57 -10.69 -3.92
CA ASP A 34 4.73 -10.52 -2.73
C ASP A 34 3.27 -10.27 -3.19
N PRO A 35 2.27 -11.05 -2.75
CA PRO A 35 0.87 -10.87 -3.18
C PRO A 35 0.25 -9.51 -2.77
N GLY A 36 0.98 -8.65 -2.07
CA GLY A 36 0.62 -7.24 -1.87
C GLY A 36 1.01 -6.31 -3.02
N LEU A 37 1.81 -6.78 -3.98
CA LEU A 37 2.34 -6.00 -5.10
C LEU A 37 1.61 -6.33 -6.41
N THR A 38 0.28 -6.22 -6.42
CA THR A 38 -0.55 -6.34 -7.64
C THR A 38 -0.62 -5.00 -8.37
N ILE A 39 0.54 -4.40 -8.61
CA ILE A 39 0.64 -3.10 -9.25
C ILE A 39 0.68 -3.34 -10.75
N ALA A 40 -0.26 -2.73 -11.48
CA ALA A 40 -0.13 -2.61 -12.93
C ALA A 40 1.19 -1.88 -13.23
N ASN A 41 2.17 -2.63 -13.74
CA ASN A 41 3.52 -2.14 -14.03
C ASN A 41 3.61 -1.63 -15.47
N THR A 42 2.65 -1.99 -16.31
CA THR A 42 2.62 -1.63 -17.72
C THR A 42 1.37 -0.84 -18.09
N PRO A 43 1.45 0.02 -19.12
CA PRO A 43 0.26 0.70 -19.67
C PRO A 43 -0.83 -0.28 -20.10
N GLY A 44 -0.44 -1.44 -20.65
CA GLY A 44 -1.38 -2.48 -21.08
C GLY A 44 -2.15 -3.14 -19.93
N GLU A 45 -1.54 -3.27 -18.75
CA GLU A 45 -2.24 -3.76 -17.55
C GLU A 45 -3.25 -2.73 -17.03
N VAL A 46 -2.91 -1.44 -17.05
CA VAL A 46 -3.85 -0.36 -16.69
C VAL A 46 -5.02 -0.33 -17.67
N SER A 47 -4.75 -0.43 -18.98
CA SER A 47 -5.78 -0.47 -20.02
C SER A 47 -6.77 -1.63 -19.79
N ARG A 48 -6.28 -2.85 -19.56
CA ARG A 48 -7.14 -4.02 -19.25
C ARG A 48 -7.98 -3.82 -17.99
N ILE A 49 -7.42 -3.20 -16.95
CA ILE A 49 -8.13 -2.92 -15.69
C ILE A 49 -9.24 -1.89 -15.91
N VAL A 50 -8.95 -0.83 -16.68
CA VAL A 50 -9.93 0.20 -17.03
C VAL A 50 -11.03 -0.39 -17.89
N ASP A 51 -10.69 -1.20 -18.89
CA ASP A 51 -11.66 -1.89 -19.75
C ASP A 51 -12.53 -2.87 -18.95
N ALA A 52 -11.94 -3.70 -18.08
CA ALA A 52 -12.72 -4.59 -17.20
C ALA A 52 -13.67 -3.81 -16.28
N ALA A 53 -13.23 -2.67 -15.75
CA ALA A 53 -14.08 -1.78 -14.95
C ALA A 53 -15.24 -1.19 -15.78
N ARG A 54 -14.99 -0.85 -17.06
CA ARG A 54 -16.04 -0.39 -18.00
C ARG A 54 -17.07 -1.47 -18.28
N ASP A 55 -16.68 -2.74 -18.22
CA ASP A 55 -17.56 -3.90 -18.34
C ASP A 55 -18.23 -4.29 -17.00
N GLY A 56 -17.98 -3.54 -15.93
CA GLY A 56 -18.61 -3.71 -14.63
C GLY A 56 -17.93 -4.73 -13.70
N GLU A 57 -16.77 -5.26 -14.09
CA GLU A 57 -15.98 -6.16 -13.26
C GLU A 57 -15.24 -5.40 -12.14
N ILE A 58 -15.09 -6.05 -10.99
CA ILE A 58 -14.38 -5.48 -9.83
C ILE A 58 -12.91 -5.84 -9.93
N VAL A 59 -12.06 -4.83 -10.07
CA VAL A 59 -10.61 -5.03 -10.04
C VAL A 59 -10.10 -4.89 -8.60
N PRO A 60 -9.29 -5.84 -8.10
CA PRO A 60 -8.75 -5.77 -6.75
C PRO A 60 -7.84 -4.54 -6.59
N ALA A 61 -8.11 -3.72 -5.57
CA ALA A 61 -7.33 -2.55 -5.24
C ALA A 61 -5.93 -2.92 -4.73
N PHE A 62 -4.92 -2.14 -5.09
CA PHE A 62 -3.59 -2.23 -4.51
C PHE A 62 -3.61 -1.69 -3.08
N LYS A 63 -3.09 -2.48 -2.14
CA LYS A 63 -2.87 -2.05 -0.76
C LYS A 63 -1.39 -2.15 -0.44
N LEU A 64 -0.75 -1.00 -0.21
CA LEU A 64 0.56 -0.94 0.41
C LEU A 64 0.43 -1.49 1.83
N ARG A 65 1.07 -2.62 2.11
CA ARG A 65 0.96 -3.28 3.42
C ARG A 65 1.58 -2.46 4.56
N ASN A 66 2.56 -1.59 4.28
CA ASN A 66 3.51 -1.12 5.29
C ASN A 66 3.81 0.39 5.31
N GLY A 67 2.98 1.25 4.70
CA GLY A 67 3.20 2.71 4.82
C GLY A 67 2.54 3.29 6.07
N GLU A 68 3.25 4.08 6.88
CA GLU A 68 2.63 4.99 7.88
C GLU A 68 1.64 5.96 7.21
N GLN A 69 1.90 6.29 5.93
CA GLN A 69 1.00 7.04 5.06
C GLN A 69 0.32 6.10 4.07
N LEU A 70 -1.01 6.17 4.02
CA LEU A 70 -1.81 5.50 3.03
C LEU A 70 -1.69 6.27 1.71
N ILE A 71 -0.88 5.77 0.77
CA ILE A 71 -0.81 6.34 -0.57
C ILE A 71 -2.07 5.91 -1.31
N GLU A 72 -2.81 6.89 -1.86
CA GLU A 72 -4.01 6.63 -2.64
C GLU A 72 -3.63 5.85 -3.90
N ASP A 73 -4.30 4.72 -4.16
CA ASP A 73 -4.13 3.92 -5.38
C ASP A 73 -4.93 4.54 -6.53
N PRO A 74 -4.26 5.18 -7.51
CA PRO A 74 -4.93 5.83 -8.62
C PRO A 74 -5.71 4.85 -9.51
N VAL A 75 -5.22 3.62 -9.67
CA VAL A 75 -5.89 2.60 -10.50
C VAL A 75 -7.16 2.10 -9.83
N ALA A 76 -7.11 1.80 -8.53
CA ALA A 76 -8.30 1.40 -7.78
C ALA A 76 -9.34 2.51 -7.74
N ARG A 77 -8.93 3.76 -7.49
CA ARG A 77 -9.84 4.91 -7.50
C ARG A 77 -10.54 5.05 -8.85
N THR A 78 -9.77 5.03 -9.94
CA THR A 78 -10.31 5.12 -11.31
C THR A 78 -11.29 3.97 -11.58
N SER A 79 -10.91 2.73 -11.29
CA SER A 79 -11.76 1.55 -11.48
C SER A 79 -13.05 1.63 -10.67
N GLU A 80 -12.97 2.02 -9.39
CA GLU A 80 -14.12 2.14 -8.50
C GLU A 80 -15.12 3.18 -9.02
N LEU A 81 -14.64 4.35 -9.46
CA LEU A 81 -15.49 5.38 -10.02
C LEU A 81 -16.17 4.91 -11.31
N ILE A 82 -15.44 4.27 -12.21
CA ILE A 82 -16.00 3.71 -13.46
C ILE A 82 -17.10 2.69 -13.14
N VAL A 83 -16.84 1.76 -12.22
CA VAL A 83 -17.82 0.73 -11.81
C VAL A 83 -19.06 1.36 -11.18
N LYS A 84 -18.89 2.39 -10.33
CA LYS A 84 -20.02 3.13 -9.75
C LYS A 84 -20.88 3.80 -10.81
N ALA A 85 -20.25 4.46 -11.80
CA ALA A 85 -20.97 5.06 -12.92
C ALA A 85 -21.67 3.99 -13.78
N HIS A 86 -21.00 2.89 -14.09
CA HIS A 86 -21.56 1.79 -14.88
C HIS A 86 -22.77 1.15 -14.19
N LYS A 87 -22.73 0.99 -12.87
CA LYS A 87 -23.84 0.46 -12.05
C LYS A 87 -25.03 1.43 -11.90
N GLY A 88 -25.02 2.54 -12.61
CA GLY A 88 -26.16 3.47 -12.66
C GLY A 88 -26.18 4.51 -11.55
N MET A 89 -25.02 4.85 -10.95
CA MET A 89 -24.95 5.98 -10.02
C MET A 89 -25.50 7.26 -10.67
N PRO A 90 -26.36 8.04 -9.98
CA PRO A 90 -26.84 9.32 -10.49
C PRO A 90 -25.70 10.32 -10.72
N LYS A 91 -25.88 11.19 -11.71
CA LYS A 91 -24.91 12.22 -12.12
C LYS A 91 -24.55 13.15 -10.95
N GLU A 92 -25.54 13.52 -10.15
CA GLU A 92 -25.40 14.43 -9.01
C GLU A 92 -24.59 13.81 -7.87
N ASP A 93 -24.74 12.50 -7.66
CA ASP A 93 -24.00 11.77 -6.64
C ASP A 93 -22.57 11.49 -7.09
N PHE A 94 -22.37 11.18 -8.37
CA PHE A 94 -21.03 11.08 -8.93
C PHE A 94 -20.26 12.41 -8.81
N ALA A 95 -20.92 13.54 -9.09
CA ALA A 95 -20.29 14.86 -9.02
C ALA A 95 -19.69 15.17 -7.64
N LYS A 96 -20.28 14.64 -6.56
CA LYS A 96 -19.77 14.78 -5.18
C LYS A 96 -18.50 13.98 -4.92
N LEU A 97 -18.22 12.95 -5.72
CA LEU A 97 -17.04 12.08 -5.58
C LEU A 97 -15.82 12.62 -6.35
N ILE A 98 -16.01 13.62 -7.21
CA ILE A 98 -14.94 14.22 -8.01
C ILE A 98 -14.00 14.97 -7.08
N ALA A 99 -12.75 14.49 -7.00
CA ALA A 99 -11.68 15.15 -6.25
C ALA A 99 -10.49 15.54 -7.15
N SER A 100 -10.43 15.03 -8.39
CA SER A 100 -9.30 15.26 -9.29
C SER A 100 -9.72 15.52 -10.75
N PRO A 101 -8.85 16.13 -11.57
CA PRO A 101 -9.10 16.30 -13.00
C PRO A 101 -9.28 14.98 -13.77
N LEU A 102 -8.77 13.88 -13.22
CA LEU A 102 -8.97 12.54 -13.78
C LEU A 102 -10.41 12.06 -13.53
N ASP A 103 -10.92 12.26 -12.32
CA ASP A 103 -12.29 11.92 -11.94
C ASP A 103 -13.30 12.73 -12.78
N GLN A 104 -12.97 13.99 -13.07
CA GLN A 104 -13.76 14.86 -13.95
C GLN A 104 -13.82 14.31 -15.38
N GLN A 105 -12.73 13.73 -15.88
CA GLN A 105 -12.73 13.08 -17.20
C GLN A 105 -13.60 11.83 -17.21
N ILE A 106 -13.56 11.01 -16.15
CA ILE A 106 -14.44 9.83 -15.99
C ILE A 106 -15.92 10.28 -15.98
N TYR A 107 -16.23 11.33 -15.23
CA TYR A 107 -17.57 11.92 -15.21
C TYR A 107 -18.03 12.34 -16.61
N HIS A 108 -17.20 13.06 -17.36
CA HIS A 108 -17.54 13.45 -18.73
C HIS A 108 -17.67 12.23 -19.64
N ALA A 109 -16.80 11.22 -19.50
CA ALA A 109 -16.86 10.01 -20.31
C ALA A 109 -18.14 9.20 -20.10
N HIS A 110 -18.79 9.28 -18.93
CA HIS A 110 -20.05 8.59 -18.64
C HIS A 110 -21.30 9.47 -18.85
N TYR A 111 -21.30 10.71 -18.35
CA TYR A 111 -22.48 11.57 -18.29
C TYR A 111 -22.43 12.76 -19.26
N GLY A 112 -21.31 12.96 -19.96
CA GLY A 112 -21.14 14.05 -20.91
C GLY A 112 -21.82 13.78 -22.25
N HIS A 113 -22.34 14.85 -22.85
CA HIS A 113 -22.79 14.84 -24.24
C HIS A 113 -21.57 14.97 -25.15
N MET A 114 -21.16 13.86 -25.76
CA MET A 114 -20.02 13.80 -26.68
C MET A 114 -20.22 12.70 -27.71
N SER A 115 -19.58 12.84 -28.87
CA SER A 115 -19.57 11.79 -29.90
C SER A 115 -18.74 10.58 -29.45
N ASP A 116 -18.98 9.42 -30.06
CA ASP A 116 -18.25 8.19 -29.72
C ASP A 116 -16.74 8.34 -29.95
N PHE A 117 -16.35 9.08 -30.99
CA PHE A 117 -14.95 9.39 -31.26
C PHE A 117 -14.32 10.22 -30.13
N GLN A 118 -15.01 11.27 -29.65
CA GLN A 118 -14.54 12.08 -28.53
C GLN A 118 -14.47 11.25 -27.24
N ARG A 119 -15.45 10.37 -27.01
CA ARG A 119 -15.49 9.47 -25.86
C ARG A 119 -14.29 8.51 -25.86
N CYS A 120 -13.97 7.93 -27.01
CA CYS A 120 -12.79 7.08 -27.18
C CYS A 120 -11.47 7.83 -26.86
N GLN A 121 -11.33 9.07 -27.34
CA GLN A 121 -10.15 9.89 -27.01
C GLN A 121 -10.04 10.23 -25.53
N VAL A 122 -11.17 10.47 -24.86
CA VAL A 122 -11.21 10.71 -23.41
C VAL A 122 -10.76 9.44 -22.67
N TRP A 123 -11.23 8.26 -23.06
CA TRP A 123 -10.79 6.99 -22.45
C TRP A 123 -9.29 6.74 -22.61
N ALA A 124 -8.74 6.94 -23.80
CA ALA A 124 -7.29 6.83 -24.02
C ALA A 124 -6.49 7.80 -23.14
N ARG A 125 -7.04 8.99 -22.86
CA ARG A 125 -6.42 9.97 -21.95
C ARG A 125 -6.53 9.54 -20.49
N ILE A 126 -7.66 9.00 -20.07
CA ILE A 126 -7.88 8.44 -18.72
C ILE A 126 -6.88 7.32 -18.45
N GLU A 127 -6.72 6.38 -19.38
CA GLU A 127 -5.75 5.27 -19.25
C GLU A 127 -4.32 5.79 -19.09
N LYS A 128 -3.89 6.71 -19.95
CA LYS A 128 -2.56 7.31 -19.89
C LYS A 128 -2.33 8.04 -18.56
N GLN A 129 -3.26 8.90 -18.14
CA GLN A 129 -3.11 9.66 -16.89
C GLN A 129 -3.16 8.75 -15.65
N THR A 130 -3.98 7.71 -15.68
CA THR A 130 -4.03 6.71 -14.59
C THR A 130 -2.69 6.00 -14.47
N PHE A 131 -2.08 5.60 -15.58
CA PHE A 131 -0.75 5.00 -15.58
C PHE A 131 0.33 5.96 -15.07
N GLU A 132 0.36 7.21 -15.53
CA GLU A 132 1.32 8.22 -15.06
C GLU A 132 1.21 8.47 -13.55
N LYS A 133 -0.02 8.56 -13.02
CA LYS A 133 -0.25 8.67 -11.58
C LYS A 133 0.18 7.41 -10.82
N GLN A 134 -0.07 6.22 -11.36
CA GLN A 134 0.38 4.97 -10.77
C GLN A 134 1.91 4.95 -10.65
N GLN A 135 2.63 5.35 -11.71
CA GLN A 135 4.10 5.42 -11.69
C GLN A 135 4.62 6.45 -10.69
N ALA A 136 3.94 7.58 -10.54
CA ALA A 136 4.30 8.58 -9.52
C ALA A 136 4.10 8.03 -8.09
N ALA A 137 2.96 7.38 -7.82
CA ALA A 137 2.66 6.74 -6.54
C ALA A 137 3.67 5.62 -6.22
N LEU A 138 4.08 4.84 -7.22
CA LEU A 138 5.14 3.83 -7.11
C LEU A 138 6.50 4.43 -6.74
N ALA A 139 6.89 5.50 -7.44
CA ALA A 139 8.16 6.17 -7.18
C ALA A 139 8.20 6.76 -5.77
N GLU A 140 7.07 7.30 -5.29
CA GLU A 140 6.93 7.80 -3.93
C GLU A 140 7.00 6.66 -2.89
N ALA A 141 6.26 5.57 -3.10
CA ALA A 141 6.33 4.38 -2.25
C ALA A 141 7.77 3.85 -2.13
N HIS A 142 8.49 3.78 -3.25
CA HIS A 142 9.89 3.34 -3.28
C HIS A 142 10.81 4.30 -2.49
N ARG A 143 10.59 5.61 -2.57
CA ARG A 143 11.34 6.60 -1.77
C ARG A 143 11.09 6.43 -0.27
N ILE A 144 9.84 6.19 0.13
CA ILE A 144 9.47 5.95 1.53
C ILE A 144 10.15 4.67 2.02
N HIS A 145 10.06 3.58 1.26
CA HIS A 145 10.71 2.31 1.59
C HIS A 145 12.23 2.47 1.79
N GLN A 146 12.91 3.21 0.91
CA GLN A 146 14.33 3.49 1.08
C GLN A 146 14.67 4.28 2.36
N ARG A 147 13.80 5.21 2.76
CA ARG A 147 13.98 5.97 4.02
C ARG A 147 13.80 5.07 5.24
N GLU A 148 12.78 4.22 5.21
CA GLU A 148 12.51 3.24 6.28
C GLU A 148 13.63 2.21 6.40
N GLN A 149 14.14 1.72 5.28
CA GLN A 149 15.29 0.80 5.25
C GLN A 149 16.52 1.44 5.90
N LYS A 150 16.86 2.69 5.55
CA LYS A 150 17.98 3.42 6.17
C LYS A 150 17.81 3.60 7.68
N LYS A 151 16.59 3.93 8.13
CA LYS A 151 16.27 4.08 9.55
C LYS A 151 16.44 2.75 10.29
N THR A 152 15.95 1.66 9.70
CA THR A 152 16.07 0.30 10.24
C THR A 152 17.52 -0.15 10.32
N ASP A 153 18.31 0.08 9.28
CA ASP A 153 19.74 -0.23 9.26
C ASP A 153 20.53 0.54 10.33
N GLN A 154 20.19 1.81 10.55
CA GLN A 154 20.80 2.62 11.59
C GLN A 154 20.49 2.06 12.99
N LEU A 155 19.23 1.68 13.24
CA LEU A 155 18.82 1.06 14.51
C LEU A 155 19.51 -0.28 14.76
N LEU A 156 19.61 -1.14 13.73
CA LEU A 156 20.32 -2.42 13.82
C LEU A 156 21.81 -2.22 14.13
N LYS A 157 22.47 -1.25 13.49
CA LYS A 157 23.86 -0.89 13.79
C LYS A 157 24.03 -0.41 15.24
N SER A 158 23.16 0.49 15.70
CA SER A 158 23.19 0.99 17.09
C SER A 158 22.99 -0.13 18.11
N ARG A 159 22.05 -1.05 17.88
CA ARG A 159 21.85 -2.24 18.72
C ARG A 159 23.10 -3.12 18.75
N SER A 160 23.70 -3.38 17.59
CA SER A 160 24.93 -4.18 17.50
C SER A 160 26.10 -3.54 18.27
N MET A 161 26.20 -2.20 18.26
CA MET A 161 27.20 -1.46 19.03
C MET A 161 26.95 -1.57 20.54
N GLN A 162 25.70 -1.40 20.99
CA GLN A 162 25.34 -1.59 22.40
C GLN A 162 25.66 -3.00 22.89
N GLU A 163 25.31 -4.03 22.11
CA GLU A 163 25.64 -5.43 22.45
C GLU A 163 27.16 -5.66 22.52
N ARG A 164 27.94 -5.03 21.64
CA ARG A 164 29.42 -5.07 21.72
C ARG A 164 29.96 -4.35 22.95
N MET A 165 29.43 -3.17 23.29
CA MET A 165 29.84 -2.42 24.49
C MET A 165 29.50 -3.19 25.77
N LEU A 166 28.33 -3.80 25.85
CA LEU A 166 27.93 -4.65 26.99
C LEU A 166 28.84 -5.89 27.11
N LYS A 167 29.17 -6.55 25.99
CA LYS A 167 30.13 -7.67 25.98
C LYS A 167 31.53 -7.23 26.40
N ALA A 168 32.00 -6.08 25.91
CA ALA A 168 33.30 -5.54 26.29
C ALA A 168 33.34 -5.19 27.79
N ALA A 169 32.31 -4.51 28.31
CA ALA A 169 32.18 -4.19 29.73
C ALA A 169 32.11 -5.44 30.63
N ALA A 170 31.45 -6.50 30.17
CA ALA A 170 31.41 -7.79 30.88
C ALA A 170 32.77 -8.51 30.91
N ILE A 171 33.64 -8.25 29.92
CA ILE A 171 35.01 -8.79 29.88
C ILE A 171 35.92 -7.96 30.79
N THR A 172 35.90 -6.63 30.71
CA THR A 172 36.73 -5.76 31.57
C THR A 172 36.30 -5.80 33.03
N GLY A 173 35.00 -5.97 33.33
CA GLY A 173 34.50 -6.18 34.70
C GLY A 173 34.90 -7.53 35.33
N LYS A 174 35.44 -8.47 34.54
CA LYS A 174 35.96 -9.77 35.03
C LYS A 174 37.47 -9.77 35.32
N VAL A 175 38.20 -8.70 35.00
CA VAL A 175 39.68 -8.66 35.10
C VAL A 175 40.16 -8.04 36.44
N ILE A 176 39.26 -7.65 37.33
CA ILE A 176 39.61 -7.13 38.67
C ILE A 176 39.17 -8.17 39.69
N ASP A 177 39.95 -9.25 39.85
CA ASP A 177 40.04 -10.08 41.05
C ASP A 177 41.08 -11.17 40.76
N GLY A 178 42.34 -10.89 41.10
CA GLY A 178 43.43 -11.86 40.95
C GLY A 178 44.82 -11.24 41.00
N GLU A 179 45.12 -10.44 42.03
CA GLU A 179 46.46 -10.38 42.63
C GLU A 179 46.46 -11.21 43.92
#